data_AF-A0A2C9L4G6-F1
#
_entry.id   AF-A0A2C9L4G6-F1
#
_cell.length_a   1.000
_cell.length_b   1.000
_cell.length_c   1.000
_cell.angle_alpha   90.00
_cell.angle_beta   90.00
_cell.angle_gamma   90.00
#
_symmetry.space_group_name_H-M   'P 1'
#
loop_
_entity.id
_entity.type
_entity.pdbx_description
1 polymer ?
#
loop_
_entity_poly.entity_id
_entity_poly.type
_entity_poly.pdbx_seq_one_letter_code
_entity_poly.pdbx_strand_id
1 'polypeptide(L)'
;MIFLQIVITIVIVNFYADCLTNLKHFETFSEISVTTRVKRFSGSAVLTKDVSFTMFGRDFHLSLKSGASVLTSDFQAYIVDPDGRKESYRVDQSRLYTGILQGKSSTYVNAYVVDDLWSINILDDNETFAVEPANLLLNESENPSNHLFVAYRISDFKQEFGEW
;
A
#
# COMPACT_ATOMS: atom_id res chain seq x y z
N MET A 1 29.71 0.68 -26.85
CA MET A 1 28.91 1.09 -25.68
C MET A 1 27.87 0.01 -25.44
N ILE A 2 27.99 -0.75 -24.35
CA ILE A 2 27.01 -1.79 -23.97
C ILE A 2 26.16 -1.17 -22.86
N PHE A 3 24.86 -1.03 -23.11
CA PHE A 3 23.90 -0.60 -22.08
C PHE A 3 23.50 -1.83 -21.26
N LEU A 4 23.90 -1.85 -20.00
CA LEU A 4 23.47 -2.84 -19.02
C LEU A 4 22.02 -2.53 -18.61
N GLN A 5 21.05 -3.18 -19.23
CA GLN A 5 19.66 -3.14 -18.77
C GLN A 5 19.50 -4.08 -17.58
N ILE A 6 19.35 -3.50 -16.39
CA ILE A 6 18.95 -4.23 -15.19
C ILE A 6 17.46 -4.52 -15.32
N VAL A 7 17.11 -5.76 -15.65
CA VAL A 7 15.72 -6.24 -15.62
C VAL A 7 15.46 -6.78 -14.22
N ILE A 8 14.79 -5.99 -13.40
CA ILE A 8 14.25 -6.46 -12.12
C ILE A 8 13.00 -7.29 -12.45
N THR A 9 13.16 -8.60 -12.49
CA THR A 9 12.03 -9.53 -12.58
C THR A 9 11.50 -9.75 -11.16
N ILE A 10 10.43 -9.04 -10.79
CA ILE A 10 9.66 -9.39 -9.60
C ILE A 10 8.85 -10.63 -9.97
N VAL A 11 9.37 -11.81 -9.63
CA VAL A 11 8.60 -13.05 -9.70
C VAL A 11 7.63 -13.03 -8.52
N ILE A 12 6.37 -12.64 -8.77
CA ILE A 12 5.29 -12.88 -7.83
C ILE A 12 4.98 -14.37 -7.95
N VAL A 13 5.76 -15.20 -7.25
CA VAL A 13 5.34 -16.57 -6.97
C VAL A 13 4.06 -16.42 -6.16
N ASN A 14 2.96 -17.06 -6.59
CA ASN A 14 1.77 -17.27 -5.77
C ASN A 14 2.16 -18.19 -4.61
N PHE A 15 2.97 -17.66 -3.71
CA PHE A 15 2.91 -18.03 -2.33
C PHE A 15 1.60 -17.41 -1.85
N TYR A 16 0.61 -18.24 -1.54
CA TYR A 16 -0.15 -18.00 -0.33
C TYR A 16 0.86 -18.13 0.82
N ALA A 17 1.79 -17.15 0.91
CA ALA A 17 2.83 -17.16 1.91
C ALA A 17 2.12 -16.87 3.20
N ASP A 18 2.44 -17.70 4.18
CA ASP A 18 2.51 -17.39 5.60
C ASP A 18 3.34 -16.10 5.85
N CYS A 19 3.02 -14.98 5.19
CA CYS A 19 3.67 -13.68 5.35
C CYS A 19 3.60 -13.24 6.82
N LEU A 20 2.53 -13.67 7.50
CA LEU A 20 2.27 -13.44 8.92
C LEU A 20 3.15 -14.25 9.87
N THR A 21 3.71 -15.41 9.47
CA THR A 21 4.57 -16.18 10.40
C THR A 21 5.79 -15.39 10.88
N ASN A 22 6.13 -14.34 10.10
CA ASN A 22 7.18 -13.40 10.40
C ASN A 22 6.71 -12.11 11.05
N LEU A 23 5.42 -11.83 11.19
CA LEU A 23 4.93 -10.65 11.91
C LEU A 23 4.81 -10.93 13.40
N LYS A 24 5.57 -10.18 14.22
CA LYS A 24 5.53 -10.27 15.69
C LYS A 24 4.23 -9.73 16.26
N HIS A 25 3.68 -8.69 15.64
CA HIS A 25 2.48 -8.02 16.08
C HIS A 25 1.75 -7.40 14.89
N PHE A 26 0.43 -7.51 14.90
CA PHE A 26 -0.48 -6.81 14.00
C PHE A 26 -1.81 -6.56 14.71
N GLU A 27 -2.57 -5.61 14.21
CA GLU A 27 -3.95 -5.34 14.62
C GLU A 27 -4.88 -5.53 13.43
N THR A 28 -6.15 -5.82 13.69
CA THR A 28 -7.18 -5.91 12.64
C THR A 28 -8.35 -4.99 12.96
N PHE A 29 -8.93 -4.40 11.92
CA PHE A 29 -10.05 -3.45 12.05
C PHE A 29 -10.83 -3.37 10.73
N SER A 30 -12.03 -2.78 10.75
CA SER A 30 -12.88 -2.66 9.56
C SER A 30 -13.18 -1.22 9.15
N GLU A 31 -12.95 -0.25 10.04
CA GLU A 31 -13.39 1.12 9.81
C GLU A 31 -12.25 2.01 9.33
N ILE A 32 -12.40 2.48 8.08
CA ILE A 32 -11.64 3.59 7.53
C ILE A 32 -12.63 4.65 7.07
N SER A 33 -12.57 5.84 7.69
CA SER A 33 -13.38 6.98 7.29
C SER A 33 -12.73 7.72 6.13
N VAL A 34 -13.49 7.97 5.06
CA VAL A 34 -12.99 8.65 3.86
C VAL A 34 -13.89 9.85 3.55
N THR A 35 -13.30 11.04 3.54
CA THR A 35 -13.95 12.25 3.05
C THR A 35 -13.24 12.74 1.80
N THR A 36 -13.98 12.94 0.71
CA THR A 36 -13.41 13.51 -0.51
C THR A 36 -13.60 15.03 -0.52
N ARG A 37 -12.52 15.78 -0.76
CA ARG A 37 -12.54 17.24 -0.90
C ARG A 37 -12.07 17.64 -2.29
N VAL A 38 -12.64 18.73 -2.80
CA VAL A 38 -12.22 19.36 -4.05
C VAL A 38 -11.61 20.72 -3.70
N LYS A 39 -10.29 20.86 -3.88
CA LYS A 39 -9.62 22.14 -3.74
C LYS A 39 -9.55 22.82 -5.11
N ARG A 40 -10.23 23.96 -5.25
CA ARG A 40 -10.23 24.76 -6.47
C ARG A 40 -9.21 25.89 -6.34
N PHE A 41 -8.32 26.01 -7.31
CA PHE A 41 -7.46 27.18 -7.51
C PHE A 41 -7.72 27.71 -8.92
N SER A 42 -7.42 28.98 -9.21
CA SER A 42 -7.77 29.66 -10.47
C SER A 42 -7.42 28.83 -11.73
N GLY A 43 -8.42 28.09 -12.27
CA GLY A 43 -8.28 27.22 -13.44
C GLY A 43 -8.02 25.73 -13.19
N SER A 44 -7.80 25.25 -11.95
CA SER A 44 -7.58 23.84 -11.65
C SER A 44 -8.33 23.34 -10.42
N ALA A 45 -8.77 22.08 -10.46
CA ALA A 45 -9.38 21.39 -9.33
C ALA A 45 -8.50 20.19 -8.96
N VAL A 46 -8.06 20.14 -7.69
CA VAL A 46 -7.32 19.00 -7.14
C VAL A 46 -8.27 18.23 -6.23
N LEU A 47 -8.47 16.96 -6.53
CA LEU A 47 -9.19 16.04 -5.66
C LEU A 47 -8.26 15.57 -4.54
N THR A 48 -8.69 15.73 -3.30
CA THR A 48 -8.00 15.15 -2.14
C THR A 48 -8.93 14.21 -1.38
N LYS A 49 -8.37 13.17 -0.78
CA LYS A 49 -9.07 12.28 0.13
C LYS A 49 -8.49 12.44 1.52
N ASP A 50 -9.33 12.83 2.47
CA ASP A 50 -9.01 12.77 3.87
C ASP A 50 -9.37 11.38 4.37
N VAL A 51 -8.38 10.61 4.81
CA VAL A 51 -8.55 9.23 5.24
C VAL A 51 -8.21 9.15 6.72
N SER A 52 -9.11 8.61 7.54
CA SER A 52 -8.92 8.53 8.98
C SER A 52 -9.24 7.14 9.54
N PHE A 53 -8.40 6.68 10.45
CA PHE A 53 -8.52 5.39 11.13
C PHE A 53 -7.64 5.38 12.38
N THR A 54 -7.83 4.38 13.23
CA THR A 54 -7.08 4.20 14.48
C THR A 54 -6.38 2.85 14.44
N MET A 55 -5.09 2.83 14.79
CA MET A 55 -4.31 1.60 14.97
C MET A 55 -3.24 1.85 16.05
N PHE A 56 -2.84 0.81 16.77
CA PHE A 56 -1.87 0.87 17.86
C PHE A 56 -2.21 1.92 18.92
N GLY A 57 -3.51 2.12 19.16
CA GLY A 57 -4.01 3.16 20.07
C GLY A 57 -3.73 4.61 19.63
N ARG A 58 -3.42 4.84 18.35
CA ARG A 58 -3.13 6.15 17.77
C ARG A 58 -4.08 6.45 16.60
N ASP A 59 -4.58 7.67 16.54
CA ASP A 59 -5.37 8.18 15.42
C ASP A 59 -4.47 8.63 14.27
N PHE A 60 -4.82 8.22 13.06
CA PHE A 60 -4.17 8.60 11.82
C PHE A 60 -5.13 9.41 10.97
N HIS A 61 -4.71 10.60 10.56
CA HIS A 61 -5.44 11.48 9.66
C HIS A 61 -4.57 11.80 8.46
N LEU A 62 -4.87 11.21 7.31
CA LEU A 62 -4.09 11.35 6.09
C LEU A 62 -4.76 12.36 5.16
N SER A 63 -3.96 13.13 4.43
CA SER A 63 -4.42 13.97 3.32
C SER A 63 -3.78 13.46 2.03
N LEU A 64 -4.56 12.74 1.22
CA LEU A 64 -4.10 12.05 0.03
C LEU A 64 -4.52 12.77 -1.26
N LYS A 65 -3.67 12.74 -2.28
CA LYS A 65 -3.94 13.22 -3.63
C LYS A 65 -3.94 12.04 -4.61
N SER A 66 -4.97 11.94 -5.45
CA SER A 66 -5.06 10.93 -6.50
C SER A 66 -4.11 11.23 -7.67
N GLY A 67 -3.69 10.20 -8.40
CA GLY A 67 -2.90 10.39 -9.62
C GLY A 67 -1.48 10.84 -9.33
N ALA A 68 -0.97 10.49 -8.14
CA ALA A 68 0.43 10.69 -7.83
C ALA A 68 1.29 9.93 -8.86
N SER A 69 2.28 10.63 -9.43
CA SER A 69 3.19 10.09 -10.44
C SER A 69 4.21 9.13 -9.83
N VAL A 70 3.74 8.07 -9.16
CA VAL A 70 4.58 6.99 -8.64
C VAL A 70 5.12 6.17 -9.82
N LEU A 71 4.38 6.13 -10.92
CA LEU A 71 4.75 5.49 -12.17
C LEU A 71 5.02 6.54 -13.24
N THR A 72 6.05 6.32 -14.05
CA THR A 72 6.33 7.15 -15.22
C THR A 72 5.24 6.98 -16.27
N SER A 73 5.10 7.96 -17.18
CA SER A 73 4.08 7.91 -18.23
C SER A 73 4.25 6.74 -19.21
N ASP A 74 5.46 6.18 -19.29
CA ASP A 74 5.85 5.05 -20.13
C ASP A 74 5.96 3.73 -19.35
N PHE A 75 5.52 3.69 -18.09
CA PHE A 75 5.48 2.48 -17.30
C PHE A 75 4.63 1.40 -18.00
N GLN A 76 5.21 0.20 -18.13
CA GLN A 76 4.58 -0.96 -18.75
C GLN A 76 4.62 -2.13 -17.78
N ALA A 77 3.46 -2.75 -17.55
CA ALA A 77 3.35 -4.00 -16.81
C ALA A 77 2.83 -5.10 -17.74
N TYR A 78 3.21 -6.35 -17.45
CA TYR A 78 2.75 -7.52 -18.18
C TYR A 78 2.35 -8.61 -17.19
N ILE A 79 1.23 -9.27 -17.46
CA ILE A 79 0.89 -10.55 -16.85
C ILE A 79 1.58 -11.63 -17.67
N VAL A 80 2.30 -12.52 -17.00
CA VAL A 80 3.00 -13.64 -17.64
C VAL A 80 2.35 -14.93 -17.19
N ASP A 81 1.72 -15.63 -18.13
CA ASP A 81 1.09 -16.92 -17.89
C ASP A 81 2.18 -18.02 -17.69
N PRO A 82 1.84 -19.19 -17.12
CA PRO A 82 2.80 -20.28 -16.89
C PRO A 82 3.48 -20.81 -18.17
N ASP A 83 2.86 -20.63 -19.34
CA ASP A 83 3.41 -20.99 -20.64
C ASP A 83 4.36 -19.91 -21.22
N GLY A 84 4.57 -18.81 -20.49
CA GLY A 84 5.44 -17.70 -20.87
C GLY A 84 4.76 -16.63 -21.74
N ARG A 85 3.45 -16.76 -22.01
CA ARG A 85 2.69 -15.76 -22.76
C ARG A 85 2.56 -14.47 -21.95
N LYS A 86 2.85 -13.33 -22.59
CA LYS A 86 2.79 -12.00 -21.97
C LYS A 86 1.56 -11.24 -22.45
N GLU A 87 0.74 -10.77 -21.52
CA GLU A 87 -0.38 -9.87 -21.79
C GLU A 87 -0.11 -8.51 -21.17
N SER A 88 -0.27 -7.43 -21.94
CA SER A 88 -0.07 -6.06 -21.44
C SER A 88 -1.10 -5.74 -20.36
N TYR A 89 -0.64 -5.29 -19.19
CA TYR A 89 -1.49 -4.87 -18.09
C TYR A 89 -1.36 -3.36 -17.88
N ARG A 90 -2.50 -2.66 -17.90
CA ARG A 90 -2.56 -1.22 -17.65
C ARG A 90 -2.91 -0.98 -16.19
N VAL A 91 -1.95 -0.44 -15.43
CA VAL A 91 -2.20 0.00 -14.06
C VAL A 91 -3.08 1.25 -14.07
N ASP A 92 -4.19 1.21 -13.34
CA ASP A 92 -5.05 2.37 -13.14
C ASP A 92 -4.43 3.32 -12.11
N GLN A 93 -3.70 4.32 -12.62
CA GLN A 93 -3.05 5.34 -11.78
C GLN A 93 -4.04 6.21 -10.99
N SER A 94 -5.34 6.24 -11.35
CA SER A 94 -6.34 6.99 -10.57
C SER A 94 -6.60 6.37 -9.19
N ARG A 95 -6.24 5.09 -9.03
CA ARG A 95 -6.31 4.35 -7.78
C ARG A 95 -5.03 4.45 -6.95
N LEU A 96 -4.02 5.16 -7.43
CA LEU A 96 -2.77 5.45 -6.72
C LEU A 96 -2.85 6.84 -6.08
N TYR A 97 -2.38 6.92 -4.84
CA TYR A 97 -2.45 8.10 -4.00
C TYR A 97 -1.13 8.34 -3.29
N THR A 98 -0.76 9.62 -3.15
CA THR A 98 0.30 10.01 -2.22
C THR A 98 -0.15 11.16 -1.34
N GLY A 99 0.50 11.31 -0.19
CA GLY A 99 0.12 12.34 0.75
C GLY A 99 1.00 12.39 1.99
N ILE A 100 0.43 12.95 3.04
CA ILE A 100 1.08 13.17 4.32
C ILE A 100 0.11 12.84 5.45
N LEU A 101 0.65 12.58 6.63
CA LEU A 101 -0.08 12.65 7.88
C LEU A 101 -0.34 14.12 8.23
N GLN A 102 -1.59 14.48 8.51
CA GLN A 102 -1.95 15.85 8.88
C GLN A 102 -1.19 16.29 10.15
N GLY A 103 -0.71 17.54 10.14
CA GLY A 103 0.11 18.08 11.23
C GLY A 103 1.58 17.67 11.18
N LYS A 104 2.00 16.73 10.31
CA LYS A 104 3.41 16.34 10.12
C LYS A 104 3.83 16.40 8.66
N SER A 105 4.56 17.45 8.28
CA SER A 105 5.04 17.62 6.90
C SER A 105 6.21 16.69 6.51
N SER A 106 6.92 16.09 7.46
CA SER A 106 8.03 15.15 7.19
C SER A 106 7.55 13.76 6.78
N THR A 107 6.28 13.42 7.05
CA THR A 107 5.73 12.11 6.73
C THR A 107 5.44 11.96 5.24
N TYR A 108 5.65 10.76 4.72
CA TYR A 108 5.31 10.43 3.34
C TYR A 108 4.38 9.23 3.32
N VAL A 109 3.26 9.36 2.60
CA VAL A 109 2.24 8.33 2.51
C VAL A 109 2.11 7.90 1.06
N ASN A 110 2.16 6.59 0.82
CA ASN A 110 1.72 5.97 -0.42
C ASN A 110 0.47 5.15 -0.13
N ALA A 111 -0.53 5.22 -0.99
CA ALA A 111 -1.72 4.39 -0.85
C ALA A 111 -2.24 3.95 -2.21
N TYR A 112 -2.89 2.80 -2.23
CA TYR A 112 -3.66 2.34 -3.37
C TYR A 112 -5.00 1.74 -2.91
N VAL A 113 -5.99 1.77 -3.79
CA VAL A 113 -7.28 1.10 -3.54
C VAL A 113 -7.36 -0.15 -4.40
N VAL A 114 -7.53 -1.32 -3.80
CA VAL A 114 -7.75 -2.62 -4.45
C VAL A 114 -9.09 -3.17 -3.99
N ASP A 115 -9.96 -3.55 -4.93
CA ASP A 115 -11.32 -4.04 -4.63
C ASP A 115 -12.08 -3.20 -3.58
N ASP A 116 -12.03 -1.87 -3.75
CA ASP A 116 -12.61 -0.85 -2.85
C ASP A 116 -12.03 -0.81 -1.42
N LEU A 117 -11.01 -1.60 -1.14
CA LEU A 117 -10.25 -1.60 0.11
C LEU A 117 -8.94 -0.82 -0.04
N TRP A 118 -8.56 -0.12 1.02
CA TRP A 118 -7.30 0.60 1.08
C TRP A 118 -6.12 -0.32 1.39
N SER A 119 -5.01 -0.06 0.70
CA SER A 119 -3.67 -0.39 1.18
C SER A 119 -2.86 0.90 1.32
N ILE A 120 -2.20 1.09 2.45
CA ILE A 120 -1.58 2.35 2.87
C ILE A 120 -0.24 2.06 3.52
N ASN A 121 0.81 2.71 3.04
CA ASN A 121 2.12 2.76 3.68
C ASN A 121 2.40 4.18 4.17
N ILE A 122 2.68 4.32 5.46
CA ILE A 122 2.95 5.58 6.14
C ILE A 122 4.39 5.55 6.62
N LEU A 123 5.24 6.33 5.96
CA LEU A 123 6.62 6.54 6.36
C LEU A 123 6.63 7.72 7.34
N ASP A 124 6.79 7.41 8.63
CA ASP A 124 7.03 8.38 9.72
C ASP A 124 8.53 8.34 10.07
N ASP A 125 9.04 9.36 10.77
CA ASP A 125 10.49 9.57 10.92
C ASP A 125 11.24 8.39 11.58
N ASN A 126 10.53 7.59 12.40
CA ASN A 126 11.11 6.49 13.18
C ASN A 126 10.53 5.11 12.85
N GLU A 127 9.47 5.05 12.05
CA GLU A 127 8.72 3.81 11.82
C GLU A 127 7.95 3.89 10.51
N THR A 128 7.81 2.75 9.85
CA THR A 128 6.87 2.61 8.72
C THR A 128 5.70 1.75 9.15
N PHE A 129 4.50 2.28 8.96
CA PHE A 129 3.26 1.56 9.21
C PHE A 129 2.62 1.13 7.90
N ALA A 130 2.11 -0.08 7.85
CA ALA A 130 1.34 -0.61 6.75
C ALA A 130 -0.09 -0.90 7.20
N VAL A 131 -1.05 -0.61 6.32
CA VAL A 131 -2.44 -1.07 6.39
C VAL A 131 -2.71 -1.79 5.09
N GLU A 132 -3.21 -3.01 5.14
CA GLU A 132 -3.51 -3.81 3.96
C GLU A 132 -4.86 -4.53 4.10
N PRO A 133 -5.53 -4.87 2.99
CA PRO A 133 -6.70 -5.73 3.02
C PRO A 133 -6.38 -7.05 3.71
N ALA A 134 -7.15 -7.40 4.74
CA ALA A 134 -6.88 -8.56 5.58
C ALA A 134 -6.90 -9.87 4.78
N ASN A 135 -7.75 -9.97 3.76
CA ASN A 135 -7.87 -11.17 2.91
C ASN A 135 -6.63 -11.45 2.02
N LEU A 136 -5.70 -10.50 1.91
CA LEU A 136 -4.43 -10.73 1.22
C LEU A 136 -3.38 -11.41 2.11
N LEU A 137 -3.58 -11.41 3.43
CA LEU A 137 -2.60 -11.87 4.41
C LEU A 137 -3.14 -12.92 5.37
N LEU A 138 -4.35 -12.72 5.90
CA LEU A 138 -4.94 -13.49 6.99
C LEU A 138 -5.91 -14.58 6.49
N ASN A 139 -5.83 -15.75 7.09
CA ASN A 139 -6.83 -16.81 6.95
C ASN A 139 -7.98 -16.62 7.97
N GLU A 140 -9.07 -17.38 7.82
CA GLU A 140 -10.25 -17.30 8.71
C GLU A 140 -9.89 -17.54 10.19
N SER A 141 -8.96 -18.44 10.47
CA SER A 141 -8.49 -18.70 11.85
C SER A 141 -7.74 -17.52 12.48
N GLU A 142 -7.09 -16.69 11.66
CA GLU A 142 -6.30 -15.53 12.10
C GLU A 142 -7.15 -14.25 12.14
N ASN A 143 -8.25 -14.22 11.38
CA ASN A 143 -9.21 -13.13 11.34
C ASN A 143 -10.65 -13.62 11.63
N PRO A 144 -10.93 -14.17 12.82
CA PRO A 144 -12.24 -14.74 13.14
C PRO A 144 -13.36 -13.70 13.18
N SER A 145 -13.02 -12.41 13.30
CA SER A 145 -13.98 -11.30 13.27
C SER A 145 -14.25 -10.78 11.86
N ASN A 146 -13.62 -11.37 10.84
CA ASN A 146 -13.74 -10.97 9.44
C ASN A 146 -13.50 -9.46 9.24
N HIS A 147 -12.50 -8.93 9.93
CA HIS A 147 -12.09 -7.54 9.78
C HIS A 147 -11.53 -7.29 8.38
N LEU A 148 -11.77 -6.10 7.83
CA LEU A 148 -11.40 -5.78 6.45
C LEU A 148 -9.92 -5.46 6.28
N PHE A 149 -9.26 -5.00 7.34
CA PHE A 149 -7.89 -4.51 7.30
C PHE A 149 -7.03 -5.16 8.37
N VAL A 150 -5.75 -5.29 8.04
CA VAL A 150 -4.66 -5.59 8.96
C VAL A 150 -3.69 -4.42 8.98
N ALA A 151 -3.24 -4.03 10.16
CA ALA A 151 -2.21 -3.02 10.38
C ALA A 151 -1.00 -3.62 11.07
N TYR A 152 0.20 -3.26 10.61
CA TYR A 152 1.46 -3.70 11.20
C TYR A 152 2.55 -2.64 11.04
N ARG A 153 3.61 -2.75 11.84
CA ARG A 153 4.84 -1.97 11.65
C ARG A 153 5.79 -2.79 10.81
N ILE A 154 6.56 -2.15 9.94
CA ILE A 154 7.60 -2.85 9.19
C ILE A 154 8.64 -3.47 10.15
N SER A 155 8.89 -2.84 11.30
CA SER A 155 9.76 -3.39 12.35
C SER A 155 9.24 -4.65 13.03
N ASP A 156 7.94 -4.98 12.89
CA ASP A 156 7.36 -6.21 13.43
C ASP A 156 7.69 -7.43 12.57
N PHE A 157 8.19 -7.26 11.34
CA PHE A 157 8.75 -8.39 10.59
C PHE A 157 9.99 -8.95 11.28
N LYS A 158 10.03 -10.28 11.45
CA LYS A 158 11.22 -11.02 11.82
C LYS A 158 12.24 -10.85 10.69
N GLN A 159 13.30 -10.13 10.98
CA GLN A 159 14.53 -10.19 10.20
C GLN A 159 15.16 -11.57 10.43
N GLU A 160 14.94 -12.50 9.50
CA GLU A 160 15.82 -13.66 9.37
C GLU A 160 17.14 -13.17 8.79
N PHE A 161 18.04 -12.67 9.64
CA PHE A 161 19.44 -12.56 9.27
C PHE A 161 20.02 -13.98 9.23
N GLY A 162 20.08 -14.57 8.04
CA GLY A 162 21.04 -15.64 7.80
C GLY A 162 22.44 -15.06 7.97
N GLU A 163 23.17 -15.54 8.98
CA GLU A 163 24.63 -15.38 9.00
C GLU A 163 25.19 -16.14 7.79
N TRP A 164 25.82 -15.40 6.88
CA TRP A 164 26.55 -15.93 5.72
C TRP A 164 28.01 -16.18 6.07
#